data_AF-A0A1G8T3N4-F1
#
_entry.id   AF-A0A1G8T3N4-F1
#
_cell.length_a   1.000
_cell.length_b   1.000
_cell.length_c   1.000
_cell.angle_alpha   90.00
_cell.angle_beta   90.00
_cell.angle_gamma   90.00
#
_symmetry.space_group_name_H-M   'P 1'
#
loop_
_entity.id
_entity.type
_entity.pdbx_description
1 polymer ?
#
loop_
_entity_poly.entity_id
_entity_poly.type
_entity_poly.pdbx_seq_one_letter_code
_entity_poly.pdbx_strand_id
1 'polypeptide(L)'
;MSGFSIVSLGLLFIVTVLGTGRFFYFREINKSIERKMSQFHMNLEEIECSFEQIVYFVTLPSHLPLMQTTTKDDIHLQYDMEKGLFPKLIGLKVYIDSGEERRMIAYLPMEQFRIPKLDRLYVKRELTGEMYQKTAAAKVMLVCTQEEIKEEVYHQLKVGQFDIGGGV
;
A
#
# COMPACT_ATOMS: atom_id res chain seq x y z
N MET A 1 23.15 -20.00 39.43
CA MET A 1 22.51 -19.17 38.37
C MET A 1 21.22 -18.62 38.96
N SER A 2 21.16 -17.31 39.20
CA SER A 2 20.02 -16.68 39.88
C SER A 2 18.79 -16.68 38.97
N GLY A 3 17.59 -16.83 39.54
CA GLY A 3 16.32 -16.79 38.79
C GLY A 3 16.16 -15.51 37.96
N PHE A 4 16.82 -14.43 38.36
CA PHE A 4 16.90 -13.17 37.63
C PHE A 4 17.57 -13.29 36.24
N SER A 5 18.61 -14.14 36.12
CA SER A 5 19.27 -14.40 34.84
C SER A 5 18.37 -15.15 33.85
N ILE A 6 17.52 -16.06 34.35
CA ILE A 6 16.59 -16.84 33.52
C ILE A 6 15.46 -15.95 33.00
N VAL A 7 14.90 -15.08 33.85
CA VAL A 7 13.86 -14.13 33.45
C VAL A 7 14.39 -13.11 32.43
N SER A 8 15.60 -12.59 32.65
CA SER A 8 16.29 -11.70 31.72
C SER A 8 16.51 -12.34 30.35
N LEU A 9 16.99 -13.59 30.31
CA LEU A 9 17.24 -14.32 29.06
C LEU A 9 15.94 -14.60 28.29
N GLY A 10 14.86 -14.99 29.00
CA GLY A 10 13.55 -15.21 28.38
C GLY A 10 12.96 -13.94 27.78
N LEU A 11 13.11 -12.80 28.46
CA LEU A 11 12.61 -11.52 27.97
C LEU A 11 13.38 -11.04 26.74
N LEU A 12 14.71 -11.22 26.74
CA LEU A 12 15.58 -10.88 25.60
C LEU A 12 15.28 -11.78 24.39
N PHE A 13 14.98 -13.06 24.61
CA PHE A 13 14.54 -13.99 23.57
C PHE A 13 13.20 -13.55 22.95
N ILE A 14 12.21 -13.17 23.76
CA ILE A 14 10.90 -12.69 23.26
C ILE A 14 11.06 -11.40 22.46
N VAL A 15 11.84 -10.43 22.94
CA VAL A 15 12.09 -9.17 22.22
C VAL A 15 12.79 -9.44 20.89
N THR A 16 13.75 -10.37 20.87
CA THR A 16 14.45 -10.74 19.64
C THR A 16 13.50 -11.42 18.65
N VAL A 17 12.68 -12.38 19.10
CA VAL A 17 11.71 -13.06 18.23
C VAL A 17 10.69 -12.08 17.66
N LEU A 18 10.14 -11.18 18.49
CA LEU A 18 9.17 -10.17 18.05
C LEU A 18 9.79 -9.13 17.09
N GLY A 19 11.02 -8.70 17.36
CA GLY A 19 11.73 -7.74 16.51
C GLY A 19 12.14 -8.34 15.17
N THR A 20 12.62 -9.58 15.16
CA THR A 20 13.13 -10.21 13.93
C THR A 20 12.01 -10.78 13.05
N GLY A 21 10.83 -11.06 13.61
CA GLY A 21 9.69 -11.58 12.84
C GLY A 21 9.27 -10.65 11.70
N ARG A 22 9.22 -9.34 11.92
CA ARG A 22 8.94 -8.35 10.86
C ARG A 22 9.99 -8.37 9.75
N PHE A 23 11.27 -8.39 10.13
CA PHE A 23 12.37 -8.38 9.16
C PHE A 23 12.40 -9.66 8.32
N PHE A 24 12.22 -10.82 8.95
CA PHE A 24 12.15 -12.10 8.24
C PHE A 24 10.93 -12.20 7.32
N TYR A 25 9.78 -11.67 7.73
CA TYR A 25 8.58 -11.61 6.91
C TYR A 25 8.80 -10.85 5.59
N PHE A 26 9.35 -9.64 5.65
CA PHE A 26 9.68 -8.87 4.44
C PHE A 26 10.69 -9.60 3.55
N ARG A 27 11.71 -10.22 4.15
CA ARG A 27 12.76 -10.93 3.40
C ARG A 27 12.24 -12.21 2.73
N GLU A 28 11.35 -12.96 3.40
CA GLU A 28 10.72 -14.16 2.86
C GLU A 28 9.77 -13.83 1.73
N ILE A 29 8.99 -12.76 1.87
CA ILE A 29 8.10 -12.25 0.83
C ILE A 29 8.88 -11.89 -0.43
N ASN A 30 9.94 -11.08 -0.30
CA ASN A 30 10.73 -10.67 -1.46
C ASN A 30 11.34 -11.88 -2.19
N LYS A 31 11.95 -12.81 -1.46
CA LYS A 31 12.55 -14.01 -2.10
C LYS A 31 11.52 -14.94 -2.74
N SER A 32 10.34 -15.09 -2.13
CA SER A 32 9.29 -15.95 -2.68
C SER A 32 8.65 -15.36 -3.92
N ILE A 33 8.48 -14.03 -3.92
CA ILE A 33 7.97 -13.27 -5.06
C ILE A 33 8.98 -13.30 -6.21
N GLU A 34 10.24 -12.97 -5.95
CA GLU A 34 11.28 -12.89 -6.99
C GLU A 34 11.45 -14.23 -7.73
N ARG A 35 11.45 -15.36 -7.01
CA ARG A 35 11.51 -16.70 -7.61
C ARG A 35 10.31 -17.03 -8.49
N LYS A 36 9.09 -16.74 -8.04
CA LYS A 36 7.88 -17.04 -8.81
C LYS A 36 7.67 -16.05 -9.96
N MET A 37 8.02 -14.78 -9.76
CA MET A 37 7.94 -13.76 -10.82
C MET A 37 8.95 -14.04 -11.94
N SER A 38 10.15 -14.55 -11.59
CA SER A 38 11.10 -15.07 -12.57
C SER A 38 10.54 -16.26 -13.37
N GLN A 39 9.80 -17.18 -12.74
CA GLN A 39 9.12 -18.28 -13.46
C GLN A 39 8.09 -17.75 -14.48
N PHE A 40 7.41 -16.66 -14.16
CA PHE A 40 6.44 -16.02 -15.06
C PHE A 40 7.05 -14.97 -16.00
N HIS A 41 8.37 -14.77 -15.98
CA HIS A 41 9.06 -13.71 -16.74
C HIS A 41 8.46 -12.32 -16.53
N MET A 42 8.06 -12.03 -15.29
CA MET A 42 7.46 -10.74 -14.92
C MET A 42 8.39 -9.94 -14.03
N ASN A 43 8.51 -8.64 -14.29
CA ASN A 43 9.12 -7.68 -13.38
C ASN A 43 8.01 -6.97 -12.59
N LEU A 44 8.06 -7.02 -11.25
CA LEU A 44 7.06 -6.39 -10.39
C LEU A 44 6.95 -4.88 -10.64
N GLU A 45 8.06 -4.21 -10.96
CA GLU A 45 8.10 -2.78 -11.25
C GLU A 45 7.34 -2.42 -12.53
N GLU A 46 7.38 -3.27 -13.55
CA GLU A 46 6.80 -3.04 -14.88
C GLU A 46 5.35 -3.52 -15.02
N ILE A 47 4.79 -4.15 -13.98
CA ILE A 47 3.40 -4.58 -14.01
C ILE A 47 2.48 -3.39 -13.76
N GLU A 48 1.57 -3.16 -14.70
CA GLU A 48 0.49 -2.18 -14.57
C GLU A 48 -0.49 -2.54 -13.45
N CYS A 49 -0.95 -1.51 -12.74
CA CYS A 49 -1.92 -1.61 -11.67
C CYS A 49 -3.19 -0.83 -12.04
N SER A 50 -4.32 -1.23 -11.48
CA SER A 50 -5.55 -0.45 -11.55
C SER A 50 -5.83 0.21 -10.21
N PHE A 51 -6.08 1.52 -10.26
CA PHE A 51 -6.36 2.38 -9.10
C PHE A 51 -7.85 2.78 -9.02
N GLU A 52 -8.71 2.18 -9.84
CA GLU A 52 -10.14 2.52 -9.91
C GLU A 52 -10.89 2.31 -8.59
N GLN A 53 -10.39 1.42 -7.73
CA GLN A 53 -11.05 1.04 -6.48
C GLN A 53 -10.53 1.84 -5.27
N ILE A 54 -9.90 3.00 -5.49
CA ILE A 54 -9.59 3.94 -4.41
C ILE A 54 -10.91 4.53 -3.89
N VAL A 55 -11.15 4.38 -2.59
CA VAL A 55 -12.33 4.93 -1.92
C VAL A 55 -12.00 6.32 -1.40
N TYR A 56 -12.67 7.34 -1.91
CA TYR A 56 -12.50 8.73 -1.49
C TYR A 56 -13.51 9.12 -0.41
N PHE A 57 -13.04 9.77 0.65
CA PHE A 57 -13.88 10.26 1.75
C PHE A 57 -14.24 11.74 1.60
N VAL A 58 -13.77 12.36 0.52
CA VAL A 58 -14.07 13.75 0.16
C VAL A 58 -14.86 13.76 -1.15
N THR A 59 -15.72 14.76 -1.32
CA THR A 59 -16.38 14.99 -2.61
C THR A 59 -15.33 15.33 -3.66
N LEU A 60 -15.34 14.61 -4.78
CA LEU A 60 -14.50 14.86 -5.94
C LEU A 60 -15.31 15.57 -7.03
N PRO A 61 -14.82 16.67 -7.64
CA PRO A 61 -13.68 17.48 -7.16
C PRO A 61 -13.98 18.12 -5.81
N SER A 62 -12.92 18.38 -5.05
CA SER A 62 -13.05 19.14 -3.81
C SER A 62 -12.91 20.63 -4.12
N HIS A 63 -13.99 21.39 -3.92
CA HIS A 63 -13.94 22.86 -3.92
C HIS A 63 -13.45 23.44 -2.60
N LEU A 64 -13.09 22.59 -1.62
CA LEU A 64 -12.58 23.05 -0.34
C LEU A 64 -11.29 23.87 -0.57
N PRO A 65 -11.16 25.06 0.06
CA PRO A 65 -9.97 25.91 -0.09
C PRO A 65 -8.66 25.15 0.16
N LEU A 66 -8.71 24.23 1.14
CA LEU A 66 -7.62 23.34 1.52
C LEU A 66 -7.10 22.46 0.37
N MET A 67 -7.94 22.13 -0.63
CA MET A 67 -7.58 21.24 -1.75
C MET A 67 -7.17 21.99 -3.03
N GLN A 68 -7.40 23.31 -3.06
CA GLN A 68 -6.98 24.16 -4.17
C GLN A 68 -5.47 24.45 -4.09
N THR A 69 -4.92 24.59 -2.88
CA THR A 69 -3.50 24.87 -2.65
C THR A 69 -2.64 23.63 -2.47
N THR A 70 -3.25 22.45 -2.33
CA THR A 70 -2.50 21.20 -2.16
C THR A 70 -1.63 20.89 -3.38
N THR A 71 -0.36 20.61 -3.12
CA THR A 71 0.62 20.09 -4.07
C THR A 71 0.72 18.57 -3.96
N LYS A 72 1.32 17.89 -4.94
CA LYS A 72 1.53 16.43 -4.88
C LYS A 72 2.35 16.01 -3.65
N ASP A 73 3.26 16.88 -3.20
CA ASP A 73 4.16 16.61 -2.06
C ASP A 73 3.44 16.59 -0.71
N ASP A 74 2.28 17.25 -0.63
CA ASP A 74 1.41 17.26 0.54
C ASP A 74 0.60 15.95 0.70
N ILE A 75 0.65 15.06 -0.30
CA ILE A 75 -0.04 13.77 -0.28
C ILE A 75 0.87 12.71 0.36
N HIS A 76 0.44 12.24 1.53
CA HIS A 76 1.15 11.24 2.31
C HIS A 76 0.41 9.90 2.32
N LEU A 77 1.15 8.84 1.97
CA LEU A 77 0.68 7.48 2.05
C LEU A 77 1.07 6.85 3.39
N GLN A 78 0.15 6.12 4.00
CA GLN A 78 0.40 5.37 5.23
C GLN A 78 -0.15 3.95 5.10
N TYR A 79 0.71 2.97 5.33
CA TYR A 79 0.31 1.57 5.33
C TYR A 79 -0.61 1.25 6.51
N ASP A 80 -1.73 0.61 6.20
CA ASP A 80 -2.64 0.07 7.19
C ASP A 80 -2.33 -1.43 7.37
N MET A 81 -1.67 -1.76 8.48
CA MET A 81 -1.20 -3.11 8.76
C MET A 81 -2.08 -3.76 9.83
N GLU A 82 -2.38 -5.04 9.65
CA GLU A 82 -3.06 -5.85 10.65
C GLU A 82 -2.24 -5.91 11.95
N LYS A 83 -2.90 -5.64 13.08
CA LYS A 83 -2.27 -5.74 14.41
C LYS A 83 -2.19 -7.21 14.81
N GLY A 84 -0.99 -7.79 14.82
CA GLY A 84 -0.78 -9.19 15.20
C GLY A 84 0.68 -9.63 15.07
N LEU A 85 0.92 -10.93 15.34
CA LEU A 85 2.22 -11.59 15.21
C LEU A 85 2.73 -11.68 13.76
N PHE A 86 1.80 -11.75 12.79
CA PHE A 86 2.10 -11.79 11.36
C PHE A 86 1.45 -10.57 10.69
N PRO A 87 2.14 -9.42 10.67
CA PRO A 87 1.55 -8.19 10.16
C PRO A 87 1.30 -8.31 8.65
N LYS A 88 0.04 -8.19 8.24
CA LYS A 88 -0.39 -8.17 6.83
C LYS A 88 -0.79 -6.76 6.42
N LEU A 89 -0.49 -6.39 5.18
CA LEU A 89 -0.97 -5.13 4.62
C LEU A 89 -2.46 -5.28 4.30
N ILE A 90 -3.31 -4.55 5.02
CA ILE A 90 -4.77 -4.54 4.81
C ILE A 90 -5.15 -3.46 3.80
N GLY A 91 -4.41 -2.36 3.76
CA GLY A 91 -4.66 -1.29 2.80
C GLY A 91 -3.68 -0.14 2.92
N LEU A 92 -3.97 0.91 2.16
CA LEU A 92 -3.17 2.12 2.10
C LEU A 92 -4.07 3.33 2.37
N LYS A 93 -3.75 4.07 3.43
CA LYS A 93 -4.43 5.31 3.79
C LYS A 93 -3.73 6.47 3.11
N VAL A 94 -4.51 7.34 2.49
CA VAL A 94 -4.02 8.54 1.82
C VAL A 94 -4.44 9.76 2.62
N TYR A 95 -3.47 10.57 2.98
CA TYR A 95 -3.65 11.80 3.74
C TYR A 95 -3.17 12.99 2.93
N ILE A 96 -3.82 14.13 3.15
CA ILE A 96 -3.29 15.44 2.78
C ILE A 96 -2.85 16.14 4.05
N ASP A 97 -1.63 16.67 4.03
CA ASP A 97 -1.16 17.63 5.03
C ASP A 97 -1.41 19.04 4.49
N SER A 98 -1.99 19.90 5.31
CA SER A 98 -2.21 21.31 4.96
C SER A 98 -1.78 22.20 6.12
N GLY A 99 -0.54 22.02 6.57
CA GLY A 99 0.15 22.85 7.55
C GLY A 99 -0.36 22.70 8.98
N GLU A 100 -1.65 22.91 9.21
CA GLU A 100 -2.28 22.85 10.54
C GLU A 100 -3.09 21.57 10.77
N GLU A 101 -3.48 20.85 9.71
CA GLU A 101 -4.28 19.62 9.85
C GLU A 101 -3.91 18.57 8.81
N ARG A 102 -3.75 17.33 9.29
CA ARG A 102 -3.64 16.13 8.46
C ARG A 102 -5.00 15.46 8.34
N ARG A 103 -5.57 15.44 7.13
CA ARG A 103 -6.88 14.81 6.87
C ARG A 103 -6.74 13.58 6.00
N MET A 104 -7.44 12.50 6.35
CA MET A 104 -7.55 11.33 5.48
C MET A 104 -8.54 11.62 4.37
N ILE A 105 -8.12 11.43 3.13
CA ILE A 105 -8.90 11.80 1.94
C ILE A 105 -9.30 10.61 1.10
N ALA A 106 -8.53 9.53 1.17
CA ALA A 106 -8.82 8.30 0.46
C ALA A 106 -8.22 7.08 1.17
N TYR A 107 -8.75 5.92 0.82
CA TYR A 107 -8.30 4.62 1.27
C TYR A 107 -8.31 3.62 0.12
N LEU A 108 -7.22 2.87 -0.03
CA LEU A 108 -7.11 1.77 -0.97
C LEU A 108 -7.05 0.45 -0.19
N PRO A 109 -8.15 -0.31 -0.13
CA PRO A 109 -8.13 -1.65 0.46
C PRO A 109 -7.26 -2.59 -0.38
N MET A 110 -6.44 -3.40 0.27
CA MET A 110 -5.55 -4.35 -0.41
C MET A 110 -6.33 -5.44 -1.16
N GLU A 111 -7.51 -5.79 -0.67
CA GLU A 111 -8.45 -6.73 -1.32
C GLU A 111 -9.02 -6.19 -2.66
N GLN A 112 -9.03 -4.86 -2.79
CA GLN A 112 -9.53 -4.14 -3.94
C GLN A 112 -8.40 -3.69 -4.88
N PHE A 113 -7.14 -3.89 -4.50
CA PHE A 113 -6.02 -3.59 -5.37
C PHE A 113 -5.91 -4.64 -6.48
N ARG A 114 -6.16 -4.19 -7.71
CA ARG A 114 -6.20 -5.04 -8.89
C ARG A 114 -4.94 -4.91 -9.71
N ILE A 115 -4.39 -6.06 -10.06
CA ILE A 115 -3.26 -6.18 -10.97
C ILE A 115 -3.72 -7.09 -12.10
N PRO A 116 -4.13 -6.54 -13.27
CA PRO A 116 -4.76 -7.31 -14.34
C PRO A 116 -3.97 -8.54 -14.79
N LYS A 117 -2.63 -8.44 -14.81
CA LYS A 117 -1.76 -9.59 -15.12
C LYS A 117 -1.88 -10.70 -14.06
N LEU A 118 -1.91 -10.36 -12.78
CA LEU A 118 -2.09 -11.34 -11.70
C LEU A 118 -3.51 -11.90 -11.67
N ASP A 119 -4.52 -11.08 -11.96
CA ASP A 119 -5.91 -11.53 -12.06
C ASP A 119 -6.04 -12.66 -13.11
N ARG A 120 -5.40 -12.50 -14.27
CA ARG A 120 -5.36 -13.54 -15.31
C ARG A 120 -4.71 -14.84 -14.81
N LEU A 121 -3.59 -14.75 -14.09
CA LEU A 121 -2.89 -15.92 -13.56
C LEU A 121 -3.68 -16.60 -12.44
N TYR A 122 -4.38 -15.82 -11.62
CA TYR A 122 -5.26 -16.32 -10.57
C TYR A 122 -6.45 -17.08 -11.16
N VAL A 123 -7.13 -16.52 -12.18
CA VAL A 123 -8.24 -17.18 -12.89
C VAL A 123 -7.78 -18.48 -13.55
N LYS A 124 -6.57 -18.50 -14.13
CA LYS A 124 -5.95 -19.71 -14.70
C LYS A 124 -5.51 -20.75 -13.66
N ARG A 125 -5.64 -20.47 -12.36
CA ARG A 125 -5.16 -21.30 -11.24
C ARG A 125 -3.64 -21.52 -11.24
N GLU A 126 -2.90 -20.66 -11.92
CA GLU A 126 -1.43 -20.65 -11.92
C GLU A 126 -0.89 -19.89 -10.68
N LEU A 127 -1.75 -19.09 -10.03
CA LEU A 127 -1.45 -18.32 -8.82
C LEU A 127 -2.43 -18.66 -7.69
N THR A 128 -1.91 -18.89 -6.48
CA THR A 128 -2.75 -19.05 -5.28
C THR A 128 -3.19 -17.69 -4.73
N GLY A 129 -4.33 -17.63 -4.03
CA GLY A 129 -4.83 -16.38 -3.46
C GLY A 129 -3.87 -15.72 -2.47
N GLU A 130 -3.17 -16.53 -1.66
CA GLU A 130 -2.13 -16.04 -0.75
C GLU A 130 -0.96 -15.40 -1.53
N MET A 131 -0.56 -16.01 -2.65
CA MET A 131 0.51 -15.47 -3.49
C MET A 131 0.06 -14.19 -4.18
N TYR A 132 -1.19 -14.14 -4.67
CA TYR A 132 -1.78 -12.91 -5.22
C TYR A 132 -1.69 -11.77 -4.20
N GLN A 133 -2.17 -11.99 -2.97
CA GLN A 133 -2.16 -10.97 -1.92
C GLN A 133 -0.73 -10.53 -1.55
N LYS A 134 0.22 -11.47 -1.45
CA LYS A 134 1.63 -11.17 -1.18
C LYS A 134 2.26 -10.33 -2.30
N THR A 135 2.04 -10.72 -3.56
CA THR A 135 2.59 -9.99 -4.72
C THR A 135 1.95 -8.61 -4.85
N ALA A 136 0.65 -8.53 -4.67
CA ALA A 136 -0.08 -7.27 -4.67
C ALA A 136 0.44 -6.33 -3.57
N ALA A 137 0.64 -6.85 -2.34
CA ALA A 137 1.17 -6.05 -1.24
C ALA A 137 2.60 -5.57 -1.52
N ALA A 138 3.45 -6.42 -2.10
CA ALA A 138 4.79 -6.05 -2.50
C ALA A 138 4.78 -4.96 -3.58
N LYS A 139 3.86 -5.02 -4.55
CA LYS A 139 3.70 -4.00 -5.59
C LYS A 139 3.33 -2.64 -5.01
N VAL A 140 2.34 -2.59 -4.10
CA VAL A 140 1.96 -1.34 -3.40
C VAL A 140 3.12 -0.74 -2.60
N MET A 141 4.04 -1.57 -2.12
CA MET A 141 5.21 -1.12 -1.37
C MET A 141 6.34 -0.55 -2.23
N LEU A 142 6.29 -0.73 -3.55
CA LEU A 142 7.28 -0.15 -4.46
C LEU A 142 7.12 1.36 -4.57
N VAL A 143 8.24 2.08 -4.57
CA VAL A 143 8.27 3.55 -4.66
C VAL A 143 7.59 4.05 -5.93
N CYS A 144 7.80 3.38 -7.07
CA CYS A 144 7.13 3.75 -8.33
C CYS A 144 5.61 3.69 -8.21
N THR A 145 5.07 2.62 -7.65
CA THR A 145 3.63 2.44 -7.46
C THR A 145 3.05 3.41 -6.43
N GLN A 146 3.81 3.77 -5.40
CA GLN A 146 3.40 4.83 -4.48
C GLN A 146 3.28 6.18 -5.18
N GLU A 147 4.22 6.51 -6.08
CA GLU A 147 4.18 7.75 -6.85
C GLU A 147 3.02 7.77 -7.84
N GLU A 148 2.71 6.63 -8.48
CA GLU A 148 1.53 6.47 -9.33
C GLU A 148 0.23 6.67 -8.53
N ILE A 149 0.12 6.10 -7.32
CA ILE A 149 -1.06 6.29 -6.46
C ILE A 149 -1.23 7.76 -6.06
N LYS A 150 -0.14 8.43 -5.67
CA LYS A 150 -0.19 9.87 -5.35
C LYS A 150 -0.63 10.69 -6.56
N GLU A 151 -0.14 10.35 -7.74
CA GLU A 151 -0.48 11.02 -8.98
C GLU A 151 -1.95 10.83 -9.35
N GLU A 152 -2.47 9.61 -9.25
CA GLU A 152 -3.89 9.33 -9.48
C GLU A 152 -4.76 10.11 -8.50
N VAL A 153 -4.43 10.07 -7.20
CA VAL A 153 -5.17 10.84 -6.18
C VAL A 153 -5.10 12.34 -6.47
N TYR A 154 -3.93 12.88 -6.79
CA TYR A 154 -3.76 14.28 -7.15
C TYR A 154 -4.59 14.66 -8.39
N HIS A 155 -4.55 13.83 -9.42
CA HIS A 155 -5.30 14.01 -10.65
C HIS A 155 -6.81 14.00 -10.37
N GLN A 156 -7.32 13.04 -9.60
CA GLN A 156 -8.76 12.99 -9.25
C GLN A 156 -9.21 14.19 -8.41
N LEU A 157 -8.33 14.73 -7.56
CA LEU A 157 -8.62 15.94 -6.79
C LEU A 157 -8.69 17.20 -7.68
N LYS A 158 -7.85 17.28 -8.72
CA LYS A 158 -7.74 18.45 -9.61
C LYS A 158 -8.63 18.37 -10.85
N VAL A 159 -8.76 17.23 -11.51
CA VAL A 159 -9.44 17.09 -12.80
C VAL A 159 -10.95 17.26 -12.70
N GLY A 160 -11.57 16.90 -11.58
CA GLY A 160 -12.96 17.31 -11.39
C GLY A 160 -13.14 18.85 -11.40
N GLN A 161 -12.10 19.65 -11.13
CA GLN A 161 -12.18 21.12 -11.17
C GLN A 161 -12.14 21.69 -12.60
N PHE A 162 -11.71 20.93 -13.61
CA PHE A 162 -11.51 21.43 -14.97
C PHE A 162 -12.70 21.20 -15.93
N ASP A 163 -13.74 20.48 -15.52
CA ASP A 163 -14.93 20.22 -16.37
C ASP A 163 -16.08 21.23 -16.20
N ILE A 164 -15.87 22.32 -15.45
CA ILE A 164 -16.85 23.44 -15.35
C ILE A 164 -16.31 24.71 -16.04
N GLY A 165 -15.38 24.56 -16.98
CA GLY A 165 -14.70 25.67 -17.64
C GLY A 165 -14.44 25.46 -19.11
N GLY A 166 -15.44 25.02 -19.88
CA GLY A 166 -15.27 24.84 -21.32
C GLY A 166 -16.57 24.66 -22.08
N GLY A 167 -17.24 25.76 -22.42
CA GLY A 167 -18.35 25.72 -23.37
C GLY A 167 -19.29 26.91 -23.27
N VAL A 168 -18.80 28.06 -23.74
CA VAL A 168 -19.60 29.23 -24.18
C VAL A 168 -20.50 28.85 -25.34
#